data_AF-A0A838DEB3-F1
#
_entry.id   AF-A0A838DEB3-F1
#
_cell.length_a   1.000
_cell.length_b   1.000
_cell.length_c   1.000
_cell.angle_alpha   90.00
_cell.angle_beta   90.00
_cell.angle_gamma   90.00
#
_symmetry.space_group_name_H-M   'P 1'
#
loop_
_entity.id
_entity.type
_entity.pdbx_description
1 polymer ?
#
loop_
_entity_poly.entity_id
_entity_poly.type
_entity_poly.pdbx_seq_one_letter_code
_entity_poly.pdbx_strand_id
1 'polypeptide(L)'
;MSAVREPRARRRWWIHGIVAAVLGAAAITDWTRAPERQASVYLYEHAVITPYRWVIRPMAALFIRCRYRPTCSQYSSEAVHTHGFPRGVWLTTKRLFRCMPWVPFGTPDPVPPFRAKGVSSAPGA
;
A
#
# COMPACT_ATOMS: atom_id res chain seq x y z
N MET A 1 11.16 -40.26 -40.64
CA MET A 1 10.38 -39.02 -40.72
C MET A 1 10.14 -38.51 -39.31
N SER A 2 11.06 -37.71 -38.78
CA SER A 2 10.99 -37.20 -37.41
C SER A 2 10.42 -35.79 -37.46
N ALA A 3 9.16 -35.62 -37.07
CA ALA A 3 8.54 -34.31 -36.95
C ALA A 3 9.28 -33.51 -35.86
N VAL A 4 10.09 -32.55 -36.27
CA VAL A 4 10.68 -31.55 -35.37
C VAL A 4 9.52 -30.75 -34.77
N ARG A 5 9.10 -31.08 -33.55
CA ARG A 5 8.17 -30.25 -32.77
C ARG A 5 8.89 -28.96 -32.43
N GLU A 6 8.56 -27.88 -33.14
CA GLU A 6 9.04 -26.55 -32.82
C GLU A 6 8.70 -26.16 -31.36
N PRO A 7 9.59 -25.44 -30.66
CA PRO A 7 9.40 -25.04 -29.28
C PRO A 7 8.51 -23.79 -29.21
N ARG A 8 7.22 -23.89 -29.59
CA ARG A 8 6.24 -22.79 -29.41
C ARG A 8 6.17 -22.31 -27.96
N ALA A 9 6.45 -23.21 -27.01
CA ALA A 9 6.55 -22.86 -25.59
C ALA A 9 7.64 -21.80 -25.34
N ARG A 10 8.84 -21.92 -25.94
CA ARG A 10 10.00 -21.05 -25.65
C ARG A 10 9.79 -19.60 -26.11
N ARG A 11 9.00 -19.37 -27.17
CA ARG A 11 8.70 -18.03 -27.70
C ARG A 11 7.77 -17.22 -26.79
N ARG A 12 6.87 -17.88 -26.06
CA ARG A 12 5.89 -17.22 -25.16
C ARG A 12 6.52 -16.81 -23.84
N TRP A 13 7.48 -17.58 -23.32
CA TRP A 13 8.23 -17.26 -22.09
C TRP A 13 9.09 -16.01 -22.22
N TRP A 14 9.68 -15.73 -23.38
CA TRP A 14 10.48 -14.51 -23.58
C TRP A 14 9.62 -13.24 -23.57
N ILE A 15 8.39 -13.30 -24.11
CA ILE A 15 7.41 -12.20 -24.03
C ILE A 15 7.03 -11.92 -22.57
N HIS A 16 6.71 -12.96 -21.79
CA HIS A 16 6.44 -12.79 -20.37
C HIS A 16 7.65 -12.23 -19.61
N GLY A 17 8.87 -12.63 -19.98
CA GLY A 17 10.11 -12.07 -19.43
C GLY A 17 10.28 -10.58 -19.74
N ILE A 18 10.06 -10.16 -20.99
CA ILE A 18 10.14 -8.75 -21.39
C ILE A 18 9.07 -7.92 -20.69
N VAL A 19 7.82 -8.39 -20.67
CA VAL A 19 6.71 -7.69 -20.01
C VAL A 19 6.98 -7.56 -18.51
N ALA A 20 7.43 -8.62 -17.84
CA ALA A 20 7.80 -8.57 -16.43
C ALA A 20 8.95 -7.58 -16.17
N ALA A 21 9.96 -7.54 -17.04
CA ALA A 21 11.08 -6.60 -16.91
C ALA A 21 10.63 -5.13 -17.06
N VAL A 22 9.77 -4.83 -18.04
CA VAL A 22 9.24 -3.47 -18.26
C VAL A 22 8.34 -3.03 -17.10
N LEU A 23 7.43 -3.90 -16.64
CA LEU A 23 6.57 -3.62 -15.48
C LEU A 23 7.39 -3.44 -14.20
N GLY A 24 8.43 -4.26 -14.00
CA GLY A 24 9.36 -4.13 -12.88
C GLY A 24 10.11 -2.80 -12.90
N ALA A 25 10.66 -2.41 -14.05
CA ALA A 25 11.33 -1.12 -14.21
C ALA A 25 10.37 0.06 -13.95
N ALA A 26 9.15 0.02 -14.49
CA ALA A 26 8.14 1.03 -14.24
C ALA A 26 7.79 1.14 -12.74
N ALA A 27 7.60 0.01 -12.05
CA ALA A 27 7.33 -0.01 -10.61
C ALA A 27 8.49 0.55 -9.78
N ILE A 28 9.74 0.25 -10.16
CA ILE A 28 10.93 0.82 -9.50
C ILE A 28 10.96 2.34 -9.70
N THR A 29 10.73 2.81 -10.93
CA THR A 29 10.71 4.26 -11.19
C THR A 29 9.60 4.97 -10.44
N ASP A 30 8.42 4.35 -10.32
CA ASP A 30 7.30 4.90 -9.55
C ASP A 30 7.62 5.00 -8.05
N TRP A 31 8.33 4.01 -7.51
CA TRP A 31 8.80 4.03 -6.12
C TRP A 31 9.78 5.19 -5.87
N THR A 32 10.61 5.55 -6.84
CA THR A 32 11.55 6.67 -6.68
C THR A 32 10.90 8.07 -6.77
N ARG A 33 9.61 8.16 -7.12
CA ARG A 33 8.91 9.46 -7.23
C ARG A 33 8.52 9.99 -5.86
N ALA A 34 8.33 11.31 -5.80
CA ALA A 34 7.74 11.96 -4.63
C ALA A 34 6.35 11.36 -4.33
N PRO A 35 5.97 11.23 -3.05
CA PRO A 35 4.75 10.53 -2.65
C PRO A 35 3.49 11.12 -3.31
N GLU A 36 3.46 12.43 -3.58
CA GLU A 36 2.32 13.07 -4.28
C GLU A 36 2.17 12.68 -5.76
N ARG A 37 3.21 12.12 -6.40
CA ARG A 37 3.19 11.70 -7.82
C ARG A 37 3.26 10.19 -8.01
N GLN A 38 3.16 9.43 -6.92
CA GLN A 38 3.36 8.01 -6.92
C GLN A 38 2.08 7.30 -7.41
N ALA A 39 2.10 6.73 -8.61
CA ALA A 39 0.96 6.04 -9.21
C ALA A 39 0.52 4.82 -8.38
N SER A 40 1.46 4.17 -7.68
CA SER A 40 1.15 3.09 -6.74
C SER A 40 0.34 3.55 -5.54
N VAL A 41 0.43 4.80 -5.10
CA VAL A 41 -0.43 5.35 -4.03
C VAL A 41 -1.87 5.45 -4.52
N TYR A 42 -2.08 6.04 -5.70
CA TYR A 42 -3.41 6.13 -6.31
C TYR A 42 -4.02 4.76 -6.59
N LEU A 43 -3.24 3.84 -7.17
CA LEU A 43 -3.67 2.48 -7.45
C LEU A 43 -4.06 1.76 -6.15
N TYR A 44 -3.27 1.90 -5.09
CA TYR A 44 -3.57 1.28 -3.80
C TYR A 44 -4.85 1.83 -3.16
N GLU A 45 -5.04 3.16 -3.17
CA GLU A 45 -6.24 3.76 -2.63
C GLU A 45 -7.50 3.26 -3.36
N HIS A 46 -7.47 3.25 -4.70
CA HIS A 46 -8.63 2.87 -5.50
C HIS A 46 -8.85 1.35 -5.56
N ALA A 47 -7.79 0.54 -5.58
CA ALA A 47 -7.90 -0.91 -5.69
C ALA A 47 -8.07 -1.63 -4.35
N VAL A 48 -7.65 -1.02 -3.23
CA VAL A 48 -7.71 -1.64 -1.91
C VAL A 48 -8.65 -0.88 -0.98
N ILE A 49 -8.42 0.41 -0.75
CA ILE A 49 -9.14 1.16 0.29
C ILE A 49 -10.59 1.41 -0.12
N THR A 50 -10.84 1.86 -1.36
CA THR A 50 -12.19 2.15 -1.87
C THR A 50 -13.11 0.92 -1.87
N PRO A 51 -12.75 -0.22 -2.49
CA PRO A 51 -13.59 -1.41 -2.45
C PRO A 51 -13.74 -1.97 -1.04
N TYR A 52 -12.72 -1.85 -0.19
CA TYR A 52 -12.86 -2.20 1.23
C TYR A 52 -13.95 -1.35 1.91
N ARG A 53 -13.95 -0.02 1.70
CA ARG A 53 -14.95 0.88 2.30
C ARG A 53 -16.37 0.63 1.77
N TRP A 54 -16.49 0.28 0.49
CA TRP A 54 -17.79 0.09 -0.18
C TRP A 54 -18.40 -1.29 0.02
N VAL A 55 -17.58 -2.34 -0.05
CA VAL A 55 -18.07 -3.73 -0.06
C VAL A 55 -17.84 -4.38 1.30
N ILE A 56 -16.61 -4.34 1.78
CA ILE A 56 -16.22 -5.12 2.97
C ILE A 56 -16.71 -4.46 4.25
N ARG A 57 -16.57 -3.13 4.39
CA ARG A 57 -16.94 -2.40 5.59
C ARG A 57 -18.42 -2.53 5.96
N PRO A 58 -19.41 -2.36 5.06
CA PRO A 58 -20.82 -2.55 5.43
C PRO A 58 -21.13 -4.00 5.84
N MET A 59 -20.52 -4.98 5.16
CA MET A 59 -20.69 -6.40 5.51
C MET A 59 -20.01 -6.76 6.84
N ALA A 60 -18.81 -6.24 7.09
CA ALA A 60 -17.99 -6.57 8.26
C ALA A 60 -18.28 -5.70 9.49
N ALA A 61 -18.96 -4.55 9.36
CA ALA A 61 -19.23 -3.63 10.47
C ALA A 61 -20.02 -4.26 11.64
N LEU A 62 -20.76 -5.33 11.37
CA LEU A 62 -21.50 -6.10 12.37
C LEU A 62 -20.58 -6.97 13.26
N PHE A 63 -19.44 -7.42 12.73
CA PHE A 63 -18.57 -8.39 13.40
C PHE A 63 -17.19 -7.82 13.77
N ILE A 64 -16.64 -6.92 12.95
CA ILE A 64 -15.29 -6.37 13.09
C ILE A 64 -15.38 -4.85 13.00
N ARG A 65 -15.29 -4.19 14.16
CA ARG A 65 -15.20 -2.73 14.25
C ARG A 65 -13.78 -2.31 14.57
N CYS A 66 -13.27 -1.35 13.79
CA CYS A 66 -11.98 -0.74 14.07
C CYS A 66 -12.00 -0.08 15.45
N ARG A 67 -10.96 -0.34 16.25
CA ARG A 67 -10.86 0.15 17.63
C ARG A 67 -10.12 1.46 17.77
N TYR A 68 -9.34 1.85 16.76
CA TYR A 68 -8.58 3.08 16.82
C TYR A 68 -9.28 4.28 16.17
N ARG A 69 -8.84 5.49 16.54
CA ARG A 69 -9.11 6.75 15.82
C ARG A 69 -7.80 7.39 15.32
N PRO A 70 -7.71 7.83 14.05
CA PRO A 70 -8.66 7.55 12.96
C PRO A 70 -8.77 6.03 12.66
N THR A 71 -9.78 5.62 11.89
CA THR A 71 -9.96 4.18 11.59
C THR A 71 -8.78 3.63 10.77
N CYS A 72 -8.51 2.32 10.81
CA CYS A 72 -7.40 1.70 10.06
C CYS A 72 -7.44 2.03 8.55
N SER A 73 -8.63 2.15 7.96
CA SER A 73 -8.79 2.52 6.54
C SER A 73 -8.50 4.01 6.25
N GLN A 74 -8.73 4.89 7.22
CA GLN A 74 -8.37 6.31 7.11
C GLN A 74 -6.86 6.48 7.34
N TYR A 75 -6.32 5.83 8.37
CA TYR A 75 -4.88 5.77 8.61
C TYR A 75 -4.12 5.24 7.43
N SER A 76 -4.64 4.18 6.77
CA SER A 76 -4.00 3.63 5.58
C SER A 76 -3.86 4.68 4.47
N SER A 77 -4.97 5.36 4.16
CA SER A 77 -5.03 6.48 3.21
C SER A 77 -3.99 7.54 3.56
N GLU A 78 -4.02 8.05 4.78
CA GLU A 78 -3.15 9.12 5.24
C GLU A 78 -1.67 8.69 5.27
N ALA A 79 -1.38 7.44 5.65
CA ALA A 79 -0.04 6.91 5.71
C ALA A 79 0.60 6.76 4.33
N VAL A 80 -0.14 6.29 3.31
CA VAL A 80 0.39 6.18 1.94
C VAL A 80 0.58 7.54 1.28
N HIS A 81 -0.31 8.50 1.54
CA HIS A 81 -0.16 9.87 1.04
C HIS A 81 0.99 10.62 1.72
N THR A 82 1.23 10.37 3.01
CA THR A 82 2.28 11.06 3.77
C THR A 82 3.68 10.46 3.58
N HIS A 83 3.80 9.13 3.53
CA HIS A 83 5.10 8.44 3.52
C HIS A 83 5.43 7.73 2.20
N GLY A 84 4.52 7.78 1.23
CA GLY A 84 4.57 6.98 0.01
C GLY A 84 4.10 5.54 0.23
N PHE A 85 3.91 4.80 -0.86
CA PHE A 85 3.36 3.44 -0.84
C PHE A 85 4.07 2.46 0.12
N PRO A 86 5.40 2.24 0.04
CA PRO A 86 6.07 1.18 0.82
C PRO A 86 6.01 1.43 2.33
N ARG A 87 6.26 2.67 2.77
CA ARG A 87 6.25 3.03 4.19
C ARG A 87 4.81 3.14 4.69
N GLY A 88 3.91 3.70 3.90
CA GLY A 88 2.49 3.78 4.25
C GLY A 88 1.87 2.41 4.45
N VAL A 89 2.13 1.46 3.55
CA VAL A 89 1.68 0.07 3.67
C VAL A 89 2.31 -0.62 4.88
N TRP A 90 3.60 -0.41 5.14
CA TRP A 90 4.27 -0.96 6.32
C TRP A 90 3.64 -0.47 7.64
N LEU A 91 3.44 0.84 7.78
CA LEU A 91 2.81 1.45 8.95
C LEU A 91 1.39 0.90 9.15
N THR A 92 0.62 0.84 8.07
CA THR A 92 -0.76 0.32 8.06
C THR A 92 -0.80 -1.14 8.51
N THR A 93 0.06 -1.97 7.93
CA THR A 93 0.15 -3.40 8.26
C THR A 93 0.49 -3.59 9.73
N LYS A 94 1.49 -2.87 10.23
CA LYS A 94 1.86 -2.88 11.66
C LYS A 94 0.70 -2.48 12.57
N ARG A 95 -0.15 -1.53 12.16
CA ARG A 95 -1.33 -1.12 12.94
C ARG A 95 -2.45 -2.16 12.87
N LEU A 96 -2.68 -2.76 11.70
CA LEU A 96 -3.71 -3.77 11.51
C LEU A 96 -3.46 -4.98 12.42
N PHE A 97 -2.21 -5.43 12.52
CA PHE A 97 -1.78 -6.48 13.45
C PHE A 97 -1.91 -6.13 14.93
N ARG A 98 -2.15 -4.87 15.29
CA ARG A 98 -2.41 -4.45 16.68
C ARG A 98 -3.90 -4.20 16.94
N CYS A 99 -4.70 -4.08 15.88
CA CYS A 99 -6.12 -3.77 15.96
C CYS A 99 -6.93 -5.02 16.35
N MET A 100 -6.89 -5.34 17.64
CA MET A 100 -7.42 -6.60 18.17
C MET A 100 -8.36 -6.37 19.36
N PRO A 101 -9.10 -7.40 19.82
CA PRO A 101 -10.18 -7.25 20.80
C PRO A 101 -9.82 -6.69 22.18
N TRP A 102 -8.55 -6.54 22.50
CA TRP A 102 -8.05 -5.96 23.76
C TRP A 102 -7.84 -4.44 23.70
N VAL A 103 -7.85 -3.83 22.51
CA VAL A 103 -7.64 -2.39 22.37
C VAL A 103 -8.93 -1.62 22.68
N PRO A 104 -8.96 -0.64 23.59
CA PRO A 104 -10.13 0.16 23.84
C PRO A 104 -10.66 0.85 22.57
N PHE A 105 -11.99 0.92 22.41
CA PHE A 105 -12.58 1.66 21.30
C PHE A 105 -12.25 3.14 21.40
N GLY A 106 -11.89 3.74 20.26
CA GLY A 106 -11.52 5.15 20.16
C GLY A 106 -10.06 5.45 20.52
N THR A 107 -9.20 4.43 20.70
CA THR A 107 -7.77 4.64 21.02
C THR A 107 -7.11 5.55 19.97
N PRO A 108 -6.55 6.72 20.35
CA PRO A 108 -5.89 7.63 19.42
C PRO A 108 -4.56 7.04 18.92
N ASP A 109 -4.38 6.96 17.60
CA ASP A 109 -3.10 6.58 16.98
C ASP A 109 -3.00 7.29 15.61
N PRO A 110 -2.54 8.55 15.57
CA PRO A 110 -2.41 9.33 14.32
C PRO A 110 -1.22 8.86 13.48
N VAL A 111 -1.24 9.19 12.18
CA VAL A 111 -0.08 8.93 11.31
C VAL A 111 1.09 9.79 11.78
N PRO A 112 2.31 9.22 11.96
CA PRO A 112 3.48 10.01 12.30
C PRO A 112 3.77 11.05 11.20
N PRO A 113 4.17 12.28 11.54
CA PRO A 113 4.50 13.29 10.53
C PRO A 113 5.70 12.83 9.69
N PHE A 114 5.70 13.17 8.41
CA PHE A 114 6.85 12.96 7.54
C PHE A 114 8.00 13.88 7.98
N ARG A 115 8.99 13.32 8.69
CA ARG A 115 10.26 14.02 8.91
C ARG A 115 11.11 13.89 7.65
N ALA A 116 11.15 14.93 6.84
CA ALA A 116 12.22 15.10 5.86
C ALA A 116 13.55 15.01 6.64
N LYS A 117 14.42 14.07 6.30
CA LYS A 117 15.76 13.99 6.87
C LYS A 117 16.51 15.25 6.43
N GLY A 118 16.45 16.33 7.22
CA GLY A 118 17.07 17.59 6.82
C GLY A 118 16.67 18.86 7.57
N VAL A 119 15.84 18.81 8.61
CA VAL A 119 15.66 19.98 9.51
C VAL A 119 15.88 19.51 10.94
N SER A 120 17.10 19.75 11.43
CA SER A 120 17.42 19.73 12.84
C SER A 120 16.43 20.63 13.59
N SER A 121 15.81 20.06 14.61
CA SER A 121 15.16 20.73 15.73
C SER A 121 15.68 22.14 16.01
N ALA A 122 14.84 23.15 15.88
CA ALA A 122 14.97 24.36 16.69
C ALA A 122 14.17 24.14 17.99
N PRO A 123 14.76 24.30 19.19
CA PRO A 123 14.01 24.31 20.43
C PRO A 123 13.38 25.70 20.64
N GLY A 124 12.11 25.72 21.02
CA GLY A 124 11.50 26.77 21.86
C GLY A 124 11.36 28.19 21.29
N ALA A 125 10.12 28.64 21.17
CA ALA A 125 9.69 29.99 21.56
C ALA A 125 8.22 29.91 21.98
#